data_AF-A0A670Z2U2-F1
#
_entry.id   AF-A0A670Z2U2-F1
#
_cell.length_a   1.000
_cell.length_b   1.000
_cell.length_c   1.000
_cell.angle_alpha   90.00
_cell.angle_beta   90.00
_cell.angle_gamma   90.00
#
_symmetry.space_group_name_H-M   'P 1'
#
loop_
_entity.id
_entity.type
_entity.pdbx_description
1 polymer ?
#
loop_
_entity_poly.entity_id
_entity_poly.type
_entity_poly.pdbx_seq_one_letter_code
_entity_poly.pdbx_strand_id
1 'polypeptide(L)'
;MLMDHHQLVRFHVVPTRNVMVTKEKRWRNRIEVRCSRWPPFKMWVSSVLNSRTFKGFMIFLICLNMLVLMVSTQIIGKKGNTYGKITWVLEVIIWIIFSMFVMEILLHWLVSFRRYWRNPWNIFDFTVTFISCIPALIFPFEVNRTKLQLIQYSRVLRGLKLFPRVRQVRVLIMAIAKALKAMAFILVLLVFLFYVFAVSGIFFFESYTRSDRMDLTYNMFFMDMPNSLVTIFILFTMDHWYALLQDLWKVPEINKVISGIFICLWLLIGAFIFRNLFVAIMVTNFQNIRSDLSEEVSQIETQTQADKFKMEIMEKRFSQIQTAMDKDIT
;
A
#
# COMPACT_ATOMS: atom_id res chain seq x y z
N MET A 1 -15.84 -7.33 -55.68
CA MET A 1 -15.53 -8.59 -54.97
C MET A 1 -15.52 -8.26 -53.48
N LEU A 2 -16.64 -8.53 -52.80
CA LEU A 2 -16.78 -9.64 -51.83
C LEU A 2 -15.97 -9.36 -50.56
N MET A 3 -16.62 -8.75 -49.57
CA MET A 3 -17.00 -9.40 -48.30
C MET A 3 -15.79 -9.75 -47.43
N ASP A 4 -15.70 -9.13 -46.24
CA ASP A 4 -16.11 -9.91 -45.08
C ASP A 4 -16.52 -9.07 -43.86
N HIS A 5 -17.53 -9.58 -43.19
CA HIS A 5 -18.15 -9.06 -41.99
C HIS A 5 -17.40 -9.56 -40.73
N HIS A 6 -17.47 -8.74 -39.66
CA HIS A 6 -17.24 -9.10 -38.25
C HIS A 6 -15.79 -9.20 -37.75
N GLN A 7 -15.36 -8.17 -37.03
CA GLN A 7 -14.45 -8.29 -35.89
C GLN A 7 -14.84 -7.22 -34.84
N LEU A 8 -15.89 -7.46 -34.04
CA LEU A 8 -15.88 -8.21 -32.77
C LEU A 8 -14.92 -7.61 -31.73
N VAL A 9 -15.55 -7.03 -30.70
CA VAL A 9 -15.09 -6.80 -29.33
C VAL A 9 -13.76 -7.47 -29.03
N ARG A 10 -12.70 -6.66 -28.90
CA ARG A 10 -11.36 -7.14 -28.54
C ARG A 10 -11.34 -7.50 -27.06
N PHE A 11 -11.86 -8.68 -26.72
CA PHE A 11 -11.58 -9.30 -25.43
C PHE A 11 -10.08 -9.59 -25.38
N HIS A 12 -9.37 -8.88 -24.52
CA HIS A 12 -8.00 -9.25 -24.16
C HIS A 12 -8.04 -10.60 -23.43
N VAL A 13 -8.03 -11.69 -24.19
CA VAL A 13 -7.78 -13.02 -23.66
C VAL A 13 -6.29 -13.04 -23.31
N VAL A 14 -6.00 -12.84 -22.03
CA VAL A 14 -4.67 -13.14 -21.47
C VAL A 14 -4.31 -14.55 -21.94
N PRO A 15 -3.11 -14.80 -22.52
CA PRO A 15 -2.73 -16.15 -22.93
C PRO A 15 -2.77 -17.05 -21.70
N THR A 16 -3.82 -17.83 -21.57
CA THR A 16 -3.85 -19.00 -20.71
C THR A 16 -2.71 -19.86 -21.18
N ARG A 17 -1.73 -20.05 -20.31
CA ARG A 17 -0.59 -20.96 -20.52
C ARG A 17 -1.13 -22.23 -21.17
N ASN A 18 -0.90 -22.40 -22.47
CA ASN A 18 -1.26 -23.58 -23.23
C ASN A 18 -0.37 -24.73 -22.77
N VAL A 19 -0.64 -25.23 -21.57
CA VAL A 19 -0.37 -26.64 -21.31
C VAL A 19 -1.35 -27.34 -22.23
N MET A 20 -0.88 -27.88 -23.36
CA MET A 20 -1.69 -28.76 -24.18
C MET A 20 -2.14 -29.91 -23.28
N VAL A 21 -3.33 -29.78 -22.69
CA VAL A 21 -3.95 -30.86 -21.93
C VAL A 21 -4.46 -31.82 -22.98
N THR A 22 -3.60 -32.78 -23.33
CA THR A 22 -3.92 -33.90 -24.22
C THR A 22 -5.23 -34.54 -23.79
N LYS A 23 -6.01 -35.03 -24.76
CA LYS A 23 -7.29 -35.71 -24.49
C LYS A 23 -7.12 -36.78 -23.41
N GLU A 24 -6.02 -37.54 -23.47
CA GLU A 24 -5.65 -38.55 -22.48
C GLU A 24 -5.46 -37.99 -21.06
N LYS A 25 -4.76 -36.86 -20.91
CA LYS A 25 -4.59 -36.20 -19.60
C LYS A 25 -5.91 -35.70 -19.04
N ARG A 26 -6.81 -35.23 -19.91
CA ARG A 26 -8.19 -34.83 -19.57
C ARG A 26 -9.05 -36.01 -19.14
N TRP A 27 -8.86 -37.17 -19.76
CA TRP A 27 -9.55 -38.42 -19.41
C TRP A 27 -9.03 -39.02 -18.11
N ARG A 28 -7.70 -39.12 -17.93
CA ARG A 28 -7.06 -39.57 -16.69
C ARG A 28 -7.49 -38.73 -15.48
N ASN A 29 -7.43 -37.40 -15.58
CA ASN A 29 -7.90 -36.52 -14.52
C ASN A 29 -9.40 -36.68 -14.22
N ARG A 30 -10.24 -36.99 -15.23
CA ARG A 30 -11.68 -37.23 -15.01
C ARG A 30 -11.94 -38.54 -14.27
N ILE A 31 -11.19 -39.59 -14.57
CA ILE A 31 -11.28 -40.88 -13.90
C ILE A 31 -10.77 -40.77 -12.46
N GLU A 32 -9.62 -40.13 -12.28
CA GLU A 32 -9.01 -39.90 -10.97
C GLU A 32 -9.91 -39.04 -10.05
N VAL A 33 -10.60 -38.04 -10.60
CA VAL A 33 -11.60 -37.23 -9.86
C VAL A 33 -12.90 -38.00 -9.59
N ARG A 34 -13.35 -38.88 -10.51
CA ARG A 34 -14.56 -39.70 -10.31
C ARG A 34 -14.38 -40.83 -9.30
N CYS A 35 -13.19 -41.42 -9.23
CA CYS A 35 -12.88 -42.51 -8.31
C CYS A 35 -12.40 -42.01 -6.93
N SER A 36 -12.19 -40.70 -6.76
CA SER A 36 -11.81 -40.14 -5.46
C SER A 36 -13.04 -39.91 -4.60
N ARG A 37 -13.05 -40.55 -3.43
CA ARG A 37 -14.13 -40.46 -2.43
C ARG A 37 -14.27 -39.05 -1.82
N TRP A 38 -13.26 -38.21 -2.02
CA TRP A 38 -13.21 -36.81 -1.59
C TRP A 38 -12.73 -35.95 -2.77
N PRO A 39 -13.21 -34.70 -2.93
CA PRO A 39 -12.56 -33.77 -3.86
C PRO A 39 -11.07 -33.70 -3.51
N PRO A 40 -10.15 -33.62 -4.50
CA PRO A 40 -8.71 -33.62 -4.22
C PRO A 40 -8.43 -32.54 -3.18
N PHE A 41 -7.68 -32.88 -2.12
CA PHE A 41 -7.50 -32.05 -0.93
C PHE A 41 -7.26 -30.55 -1.24
N LYS A 42 -6.53 -30.25 -2.31
CA LYS A 42 -6.28 -28.90 -2.83
C LYS A 42 -7.55 -28.12 -3.24
N MET A 43 -8.54 -28.78 -3.85
CA MET A 43 -9.83 -28.18 -4.22
C MET A 43 -10.68 -27.87 -3.00
N TRP A 44 -10.71 -28.78 -2.01
CA TRP A 44 -11.40 -28.52 -0.74
C TRP A 44 -10.79 -27.31 -0.02
N VAL A 45 -9.46 -27.29 0.16
CA VAL A 45 -8.75 -26.16 0.78
C VAL A 45 -9.02 -24.86 0.01
N SER A 46 -8.98 -24.89 -1.33
CA SER A 46 -9.27 -23.71 -2.14
C SER A 46 -10.72 -23.23 -1.98
N SER A 47 -11.68 -24.13 -1.78
CA SER A 47 -13.08 -23.79 -1.52
C SER A 47 -13.22 -23.10 -0.15
N VAL A 48 -12.61 -23.67 0.89
CA VAL A 48 -12.60 -23.11 2.25
C VAL A 48 -11.98 -21.71 2.25
N LEU A 49 -10.80 -21.54 1.66
CA LEU A 49 -10.10 -20.24 1.58
C LEU A 49 -10.89 -19.19 0.79
N ASN A 50 -11.67 -19.60 -0.22
CA ASN A 50 -12.45 -18.66 -1.02
C ASN A 50 -13.82 -18.31 -0.42
N SER A 51 -14.30 -19.09 0.56
CA SER A 51 -15.60 -18.89 1.19
C SER A 51 -15.70 -17.52 1.87
N ARG A 52 -16.90 -16.90 1.79
CA ARG A 52 -17.16 -15.60 2.42
C ARG A 52 -17.08 -15.69 3.95
N THR A 53 -17.51 -16.81 4.51
CA THR A 53 -17.49 -17.10 5.94
C THR A 53 -16.06 -17.16 6.47
N PHE A 54 -15.16 -17.89 5.81
CA PHE A 54 -13.75 -17.96 6.21
C PHE A 54 -13.07 -16.58 6.13
N LYS A 55 -13.29 -15.84 5.03
CA LYS A 55 -12.74 -14.48 4.89
C LYS A 55 -13.25 -13.53 5.98
N GLY A 56 -14.55 -13.58 6.28
CA GLY A 56 -15.15 -12.80 7.38
C GLY A 56 -14.61 -13.19 8.75
N PHE A 57 -14.44 -14.49 8.99
CA PHE A 57 -13.84 -15.03 10.22
C PHE A 57 -12.40 -14.55 10.41
N MET A 58 -11.57 -14.57 9.37
CA MET A 58 -10.20 -14.06 9.46
C MET A 58 -10.15 -12.55 9.75
N ILE A 59 -11.06 -11.77 9.17
CA ILE A 59 -11.20 -10.34 9.49
C ILE A 59 -11.62 -10.15 10.96
N PHE A 60 -12.58 -10.94 11.44
CA PHE A 60 -12.98 -10.94 12.84
C PHE A 60 -11.80 -11.25 13.77
N LEU A 61 -10.99 -12.26 13.47
CA LEU A 61 -9.78 -12.58 14.24
C LEU A 61 -8.77 -11.43 14.25
N ILE A 62 -8.62 -10.69 13.14
CA ILE A 62 -7.77 -9.49 13.09
C ILE A 62 -8.30 -8.41 14.04
N CYS A 63 -9.60 -8.11 13.98
CA CYS A 63 -10.23 -7.14 14.88
C CYS A 63 -10.14 -7.56 16.36
N LEU A 64 -10.40 -8.84 16.64
CA LEU A 64 -10.28 -9.40 17.99
C LEU A 64 -8.85 -9.28 18.52
N ASN A 65 -7.84 -9.54 17.69
CA ASN A 65 -6.43 -9.37 18.06
C ASN A 65 -6.10 -7.92 18.40
N MET A 66 -6.62 -6.96 17.63
CA MET A 66 -6.45 -5.53 17.92
C MET A 66 -7.10 -5.13 19.25
N LEU A 67 -8.31 -5.65 19.55
CA LEU A 67 -8.98 -5.41 20.83
C LEU A 67 -8.21 -6.02 22.00
N VAL A 68 -7.74 -7.26 21.86
CA VAL A 68 -6.93 -7.94 22.87
C VAL A 68 -5.62 -7.18 23.12
N LEU A 69 -4.98 -6.65 22.08
CA LEU A 69 -3.78 -5.82 22.21
C LEU A 69 -4.08 -4.50 22.94
N MET A 70 -5.18 -3.83 22.59
CA MET A 70 -5.62 -2.60 23.28
C MET A 70 -5.86 -2.85 24.77
N VAL A 71 -6.56 -3.92 25.14
CA VAL A 71 -6.77 -4.29 26.55
C VAL A 71 -5.44 -4.62 27.22
N SER A 72 -4.57 -5.39 26.56
CA SER A 72 -3.25 -5.73 27.08
C SER A 72 -2.45 -4.48 27.41
N THR A 73 -2.45 -3.46 26.55
CA THR A 73 -1.71 -2.20 26.78
C THR A 73 -2.19 -1.40 27.98
N GLN A 74 -3.48 -1.46 28.34
CA GLN A 74 -4.01 -0.78 29.53
C GLN A 74 -3.65 -1.47 30.85
N ILE A 75 -3.26 -2.76 30.77
CA ILE A 75 -2.89 -3.58 31.92
C ILE A 75 -1.38 -3.55 32.16
N ILE A 76 -0.58 -3.20 31.15
CA ILE A 76 0.88 -3.02 31.28
C ILE A 76 1.17 -2.01 32.40
N GLY A 77 1.90 -2.45 33.43
CA GLY A 77 2.30 -1.61 34.58
C GLY A 77 1.40 -1.72 35.82
N LYS A 78 0.21 -2.33 35.73
CA LYS A 78 -0.64 -2.58 36.91
C LYS A 78 -0.20 -3.86 37.62
N LYS A 79 0.22 -3.76 38.89
CA LYS A 79 0.67 -4.91 39.70
C LYS A 79 -0.46 -5.41 40.59
N GLY A 80 -0.79 -6.70 40.47
CA GLY A 80 -1.74 -7.41 41.33
C GLY A 80 -2.00 -8.83 40.81
N ASN A 81 -2.31 -9.77 41.71
CA ASN A 81 -2.49 -11.19 41.37
C ASN A 81 -3.60 -11.42 40.32
N THR A 82 -4.66 -10.61 40.36
CA THR A 82 -5.75 -10.63 39.38
C THR A 82 -5.29 -10.20 37.98
N TYR A 83 -4.42 -9.19 37.88
CA TYR A 83 -3.87 -8.72 36.60
C TYR A 83 -2.90 -9.71 35.97
N GLY A 84 -2.16 -10.47 36.79
CA GLY A 84 -1.33 -11.58 36.33
C GLY A 84 -2.14 -12.66 35.63
N LYS A 85 -3.29 -13.07 36.19
CA LYS A 85 -4.16 -14.05 35.54
C LYS A 85 -4.74 -13.55 34.21
N ILE A 86 -5.17 -12.29 34.17
CA ILE A 86 -5.74 -11.69 32.95
C ILE A 86 -4.68 -11.58 31.84
N THR A 87 -3.47 -11.14 32.16
CA THR A 87 -2.37 -11.06 31.19
C THR A 87 -2.04 -12.42 30.58
N TRP A 88 -1.95 -13.47 31.39
CA TRP A 88 -1.79 -14.85 30.90
C TRP A 88 -2.90 -15.29 29.95
N VAL A 89 -4.18 -15.04 30.31
CA VAL A 89 -5.31 -15.40 29.44
C VAL A 89 -5.25 -14.66 28.10
N LEU A 90 -4.94 -13.36 28.12
CA LEU A 90 -4.80 -12.54 26.90
C LEU A 90 -3.65 -13.06 26.01
N GLU A 91 -2.52 -13.45 26.60
CA GLU A 91 -1.41 -14.05 25.86
C GLU A 91 -1.79 -15.37 25.20
N VAL A 92 -2.51 -16.25 25.91
CA VAL A 92 -3.01 -17.51 25.33
C VAL A 92 -3.94 -17.23 24.13
N ILE A 93 -4.86 -16.28 24.26
CA ILE A 93 -5.74 -15.87 23.15
C ILE A 93 -4.91 -15.37 21.95
N ILE A 94 -3.89 -14.55 22.20
CA ILE A 94 -2.99 -14.06 21.15
C ILE A 94 -2.29 -15.21 20.41
N TRP A 95 -1.80 -16.22 21.14
CA TRP A 95 -1.14 -17.39 20.56
C TRP A 95 -2.09 -18.24 19.72
N ILE A 96 -3.34 -18.42 20.18
CA ILE A 96 -4.38 -19.13 19.42
C ILE A 96 -4.67 -18.38 18.10
N ILE A 97 -4.90 -17.08 18.17
CA ILE A 97 -5.15 -16.24 16.98
C ILE A 97 -3.95 -16.30 16.02
N PHE A 98 -2.74 -16.24 16.55
CA PHE A 98 -1.51 -16.37 15.76
C PHE A 98 -1.44 -17.71 15.03
N SER A 99 -1.71 -18.81 15.74
CA SER A 99 -1.74 -20.15 15.16
C SER A 99 -2.75 -20.24 14.00
N MET A 100 -3.92 -19.61 14.14
CA MET A 100 -4.92 -19.53 13.06
C MET A 100 -4.40 -18.78 11.83
N PHE A 101 -3.64 -17.70 11.99
CA PHE A 101 -3.00 -17.00 10.86
C PHE A 101 -1.91 -17.85 10.19
N VAL A 102 -1.08 -18.55 10.97
CA VAL A 102 -0.08 -19.48 10.41
C VAL A 102 -0.78 -20.60 9.64
N MET A 103 -1.85 -21.15 10.18
CA MET A 103 -2.65 -22.17 9.52
C MET A 103 -3.22 -21.67 8.18
N GLU A 104 -3.75 -20.46 8.12
CA GLU A 104 -4.23 -19.86 6.85
C GLU A 104 -3.11 -19.79 5.80
N ILE A 105 -1.91 -19.36 6.18
CA ILE A 105 -0.74 -19.30 5.29
C ILE A 105 -0.36 -20.69 4.79
N LEU A 106 -0.32 -21.67 5.69
CA LEU A 106 -0.02 -23.07 5.34
C LEU A 106 -1.06 -23.65 4.37
N LEU A 107 -2.35 -23.38 4.60
CA LEU A 107 -3.43 -23.77 3.67
C LEU A 107 -3.23 -23.14 2.29
N HIS A 108 -2.81 -21.87 2.23
CA HIS A 108 -2.49 -21.22 0.96
C HIS A 108 -1.29 -21.86 0.24
N TRP A 109 -0.25 -22.27 0.98
CA TRP A 109 0.92 -22.96 0.41
C TRP A 109 0.55 -24.34 -0.14
N LEU A 110 -0.32 -25.08 0.54
CA LEU A 110 -0.83 -26.39 0.11
C LEU A 110 -1.59 -26.31 -1.22
N VAL A 111 -2.31 -25.22 -1.47
CA VAL A 111 -2.98 -24.98 -2.76
C VAL A 111 -1.94 -24.70 -3.85
N SER A 112 -1.10 -23.67 -3.66
CA SER A 112 -0.08 -23.34 -4.65
C SER A 112 0.98 -22.37 -4.10
N PHE A 113 2.13 -22.92 -3.69
CA PHE A 113 3.29 -22.16 -3.20
C PHE A 113 3.71 -21.04 -4.16
N ARG A 114 3.95 -21.35 -5.44
CA ARG A 114 4.41 -20.35 -6.43
C ARG A 114 3.40 -19.23 -6.67
N ARG A 115 2.09 -19.52 -6.60
CA ARG A 115 1.05 -18.50 -6.77
C ARG A 115 0.98 -17.58 -5.55
N TYR A 116 1.22 -18.11 -4.36
CA TYR A 116 1.25 -17.33 -3.13
C TYR A 116 2.30 -16.23 -3.18
N TRP A 117 3.55 -16.58 -3.50
CA TRP A 117 4.67 -15.62 -3.58
C TRP A 117 4.61 -14.65 -4.75
N ARG A 118 3.72 -14.87 -5.74
CA ARG A 118 3.52 -13.91 -6.84
C ARG A 118 2.54 -12.79 -6.46
N ASN A 119 1.73 -12.99 -5.43
CA ASN A 119 0.74 -12.00 -5.01
C ASN A 119 1.33 -11.07 -3.93
N PRO A 120 1.52 -9.76 -4.21
CA PRO A 120 2.14 -8.83 -3.25
C PRO A 120 1.37 -8.73 -1.94
N TRP A 121 0.04 -8.90 -1.96
CA TRP A 121 -0.79 -8.86 -0.76
C TRP A 121 -0.59 -10.07 0.15
N ASN A 122 -0.29 -11.23 -0.44
CA ASN A 122 0.03 -12.44 0.32
C ASN A 122 1.42 -12.33 0.93
N ILE A 123 2.39 -11.78 0.18
CA ILE A 123 3.75 -11.50 0.68
C ILE A 123 3.68 -10.51 1.86
N PHE A 124 2.85 -9.47 1.74
CA PHE A 124 2.63 -8.50 2.82
C PHE A 124 2.06 -9.18 4.08
N ASP A 125 0.99 -9.97 3.93
CA ASP A 125 0.37 -10.69 5.05
C ASP A 125 1.35 -11.68 5.72
N PHE A 126 2.15 -12.40 4.92
CA PHE A 126 3.24 -13.24 5.42
C PHE A 126 4.26 -12.43 6.23
N THR A 127 4.72 -11.31 5.68
CA THR A 127 5.76 -10.46 6.29
C THR A 127 5.27 -9.90 7.62
N VAL A 128 4.04 -9.39 7.69
CA VAL A 128 3.44 -8.89 8.94
C VAL A 128 3.30 -10.01 9.97
N THR A 129 2.87 -11.21 9.54
CA THR A 129 2.77 -12.38 10.44
C THR A 129 4.12 -12.80 10.98
N PHE A 130 5.14 -12.82 10.13
CA PHE A 130 6.51 -13.21 10.47
C PHE A 130 7.14 -12.21 11.46
N ILE A 131 7.11 -10.91 11.13
CA ILE A 131 7.63 -9.84 12.00
C ILE A 131 6.95 -9.89 13.38
N SER A 132 5.65 -10.17 13.42
CA SER A 132 4.87 -10.29 14.65
C SER A 132 5.24 -11.48 15.54
N CYS A 133 5.99 -12.46 15.01
CA CYS A 133 6.46 -13.67 15.71
C CYS A 133 7.86 -13.49 16.30
N ILE A 134 8.69 -12.64 15.68
CA ILE A 134 10.07 -12.36 16.09
C ILE A 134 10.21 -12.09 17.61
N PRO A 135 9.36 -11.28 18.27
CA PRO A 135 9.51 -11.01 19.70
C PRO A 135 9.33 -12.26 20.58
N ALA A 136 8.48 -13.20 20.15
CA ALA A 136 8.18 -14.42 20.89
C ALA A 136 9.29 -15.47 20.72
N LEU A 137 9.94 -15.50 19.55
CA LEU A 137 11.05 -16.41 19.26
C LEU A 137 12.37 -15.97 19.91
N ILE A 138 12.55 -14.66 20.14
CA ILE A 138 13.80 -14.13 20.72
C ILE A 138 13.76 -14.12 22.26
N PHE A 139 12.58 -14.16 22.90
CA PHE A 139 12.48 -14.18 24.37
C PHE A 139 13.32 -15.28 25.09
N PRO A 140 13.51 -16.50 24.54
CA PRO A 140 14.40 -17.50 25.16
C PRO A 140 15.90 -17.25 24.93
N PHE A 141 16.30 -16.36 24.02
CA PHE A 141 17.70 -16.02 23.78
C PHE A 141 17.98 -14.69 24.47
N GLU A 142 18.80 -14.69 25.53
CA GLU A 142 19.11 -13.53 26.39
C GLU A 142 19.91 -12.40 25.70
N VAL A 143 19.56 -12.03 24.48
CA VAL A 143 20.29 -11.05 23.67
C VAL A 143 19.78 -9.64 23.94
N ASN A 144 20.54 -8.83 24.68
CA ASN A 144 20.39 -7.37 24.83
C ASN A 144 18.95 -6.81 24.93
N ARG A 145 18.43 -6.77 26.18
CA ARG A 145 17.09 -6.29 26.57
C ARG A 145 16.69 -4.92 25.99
N THR A 146 17.62 -4.01 25.71
CA THR A 146 17.34 -2.63 25.25
C THR A 146 16.96 -2.54 23.77
N LYS A 147 17.62 -3.29 22.87
CA LYS A 147 17.25 -3.35 21.44
C LYS A 147 15.99 -4.18 21.19
N LEU A 148 15.61 -5.04 22.14
CA LEU A 148 14.43 -5.89 22.05
C LEU A 148 13.11 -5.16 22.37
N GLN A 149 13.14 -4.00 23.03
CA GLN A 149 11.94 -3.22 23.32
C GLN A 149 11.25 -2.74 22.03
N LEU A 150 12.01 -2.30 21.04
CA LEU A 150 11.45 -1.85 19.76
C LEU A 150 10.72 -2.99 19.03
N ILE A 151 11.28 -4.20 19.12
CA ILE A 151 10.70 -5.42 18.54
C ILE A 151 9.38 -5.76 19.24
N GLN A 152 9.23 -5.50 20.53
CA GLN A 152 7.95 -5.73 21.24
C GLN A 152 6.80 -4.88 20.67
N TYR A 153 7.08 -3.66 20.20
CA TYR A 153 6.09 -2.80 19.54
C TYR A 153 5.67 -3.28 18.15
N SER A 154 6.42 -4.19 17.53
CA SER A 154 6.04 -4.78 16.24
C SER A 154 4.70 -5.52 16.28
N ARG A 155 4.20 -5.88 17.48
CA ARG A 155 2.86 -6.45 17.69
C ARG A 155 1.75 -5.51 17.20
N VAL A 156 1.98 -4.19 17.19
CA VAL A 156 1.04 -3.19 16.64
C VAL A 156 0.87 -3.35 15.13
N LEU A 157 1.89 -3.83 14.41
CA LEU A 157 1.84 -4.04 12.95
C LEU A 157 0.79 -5.08 12.55
N ARG A 158 0.34 -5.94 13.48
CA ARG A 158 -0.75 -6.90 13.23
C ARG A 158 -2.02 -6.22 12.75
N GLY A 159 -2.26 -4.97 13.14
CA GLY A 159 -3.39 -4.18 12.64
C GLY A 159 -3.34 -3.94 11.12
N LEU A 160 -2.13 -3.87 10.55
CA LEU A 160 -1.93 -3.67 9.11
C LEU A 160 -2.45 -4.86 8.28
N LYS A 161 -2.65 -6.03 8.88
CA LYS A 161 -3.27 -7.19 8.20
C LYS A 161 -4.67 -6.91 7.67
N LEU A 162 -5.34 -5.87 8.17
CA LEU A 162 -6.64 -5.46 7.64
C LEU A 162 -6.53 -4.86 6.22
N PHE A 163 -5.39 -4.24 5.88
CA PHE A 163 -5.19 -3.55 4.61
C PHE A 163 -5.35 -4.47 3.38
N PRO A 164 -4.70 -5.66 3.31
CA PRO A 164 -4.90 -6.59 2.19
C PRO A 164 -6.31 -7.17 2.11
N ARG A 165 -7.10 -7.12 3.20
CA ARG A 165 -8.46 -7.68 3.27
C ARG A 165 -9.52 -6.73 2.71
N VAL A 166 -9.32 -5.42 2.88
CA VAL A 166 -10.29 -4.40 2.43
C VAL A 166 -9.97 -3.93 1.01
N ARG A 167 -10.87 -4.21 0.05
CA ARG A 167 -10.69 -3.85 -1.36
C ARG A 167 -10.42 -2.35 -1.55
N GLN A 168 -11.17 -1.48 -0.87
CA GLN A 168 -11.04 -0.03 -0.99
C GLN A 168 -9.64 0.45 -0.53
N VAL A 169 -9.15 -0.06 0.60
CA VAL A 169 -7.81 0.26 1.12
C VAL A 169 -6.73 -0.20 0.13
N ARG A 170 -6.87 -1.39 -0.47
CA ARG A 170 -5.92 -1.84 -1.50
C ARG A 170 -5.87 -0.91 -2.70
N VAL A 171 -7.03 -0.44 -3.18
CA VAL A 171 -7.10 0.51 -4.30
C VAL A 171 -6.42 1.83 -3.92
N LEU A 172 -6.67 2.33 -2.70
CA LEU A 172 -6.03 3.55 -2.19
C LEU A 172 -4.50 3.41 -2.14
N ILE A 173 -3.99 2.32 -1.57
CA ILE A 173 -2.54 2.06 -1.49
C ILE A 173 -1.92 1.95 -2.90
N MET A 174 -2.60 1.28 -3.84
CA MET A 174 -2.13 1.20 -5.23
C MET A 174 -2.10 2.58 -5.91
N ALA A 175 -3.10 3.43 -5.65
CA ALA A 175 -3.15 4.79 -6.17
C ALA A 175 -1.99 5.64 -5.61
N ILE A 176 -1.76 5.58 -4.30
CA ILE A 176 -0.63 6.26 -3.65
C ILE A 176 0.71 5.76 -4.20
N ALA A 177 0.88 4.44 -4.35
CA ALA A 177 2.11 3.87 -4.91
C ALA A 177 2.33 4.30 -6.37
N LYS A 178 1.26 4.40 -7.18
CA LYS A 178 1.34 4.91 -8.55
C LYS A 178 1.76 6.39 -8.57
N ALA A 179 1.19 7.21 -7.68
CA ALA A 179 1.55 8.62 -7.56
C ALA A 179 3.01 8.81 -7.10
N LEU A 180 3.44 8.08 -6.07
CA LEU A 180 4.84 8.10 -5.59
C LEU A 180 5.81 7.66 -6.69
N LYS A 181 5.45 6.62 -7.47
CA LYS A 181 6.27 6.16 -8.60
C LYS A 181 6.41 7.23 -9.68
N ALA A 182 5.33 7.93 -10.01
CA ALA A 182 5.36 9.02 -11.00
C ALA A 182 6.32 10.16 -10.60
N MET A 183 6.56 10.33 -9.29
CA MET A 183 7.37 11.41 -8.74
C MET A 183 8.67 10.94 -8.09
N ALA A 184 9.06 9.68 -8.33
CA ALA A 184 10.22 9.08 -7.69
C ALA A 184 11.49 9.90 -7.92
N PHE A 185 11.66 10.48 -9.11
CA PHE A 185 12.81 11.34 -9.42
C PHE A 185 12.86 12.60 -8.55
N ILE A 186 11.71 13.28 -8.38
CA ILE A 186 11.61 14.48 -7.54
C ILE A 186 11.85 14.12 -6.07
N LEU A 187 11.33 12.98 -5.60
CA LEU A 187 11.57 12.50 -4.23
C LEU A 187 13.04 12.17 -3.98
N VAL A 188 13.74 11.57 -4.95
CA VAL A 188 15.19 11.31 -4.84
C VAL A 188 15.96 12.62 -4.78
N LEU A 189 15.63 13.60 -5.63
CA LEU A 189 16.23 14.94 -5.58
C LEU A 189 15.97 15.62 -4.22
N LEU A 190 14.76 15.48 -3.67
CA LEU A 190 14.42 16.00 -2.34
C LEU A 190 15.28 15.36 -1.25
N VAL A 191 15.42 14.03 -1.24
CA VAL A 191 16.28 13.32 -0.27
C VAL A 191 17.75 13.77 -0.40
N PHE A 192 18.24 13.98 -1.63
CA PHE A 192 19.58 14.51 -1.86
C PHE A 192 19.75 15.93 -1.29
N LEU A 193 18.77 16.82 -1.48
CA LEU A 193 18.78 18.15 -0.88
C LEU A 193 18.75 18.07 0.65
N PHE A 194 17.90 17.22 1.24
CA PHE A 194 17.90 16.97 2.68
C PHE A 194 19.30 16.61 3.21
N TYR A 195 20.00 15.72 2.50
CA TYR A 195 21.37 15.33 2.85
C TYR A 195 22.35 16.51 2.79
N VAL A 196 22.37 17.26 1.68
CA VAL A 196 23.29 18.40 1.50
C VAL A 196 23.07 19.47 2.57
N PHE A 197 21.83 19.81 2.88
CA PHE A 197 21.51 20.80 3.91
C PHE A 197 21.77 20.31 5.32
N ALA A 198 21.52 19.03 5.61
CA ALA A 198 21.84 18.46 6.91
C ALA A 198 23.34 18.51 7.18
N VAL A 199 24.17 18.10 6.21
CA VAL A 199 25.63 18.16 6.34
C VAL A 199 26.12 19.62 6.43
N SER A 200 25.61 20.50 5.57
CA SER A 200 25.99 21.93 5.60
C SER A 200 25.63 22.60 6.93
N GLY A 201 24.49 22.25 7.52
CA GLY A 201 24.06 22.77 8.81
C GLY A 201 24.98 22.37 9.96
N ILE A 202 25.51 21.15 9.98
CA ILE A 202 26.50 20.71 10.99
C ILE A 202 27.74 21.62 10.92
N PHE A 203 28.26 21.89 9.72
CA PHE A 203 29.45 22.71 9.55
C PHE A 203 29.19 24.20 9.81
N PHE A 204 28.05 24.74 9.36
CA PHE A 204 27.74 26.17 9.55
C PHE A 204 27.36 26.52 10.98
N PHE A 205 26.82 25.57 11.74
CA PHE A 205 26.36 25.79 13.11
C PHE A 205 27.19 25.06 14.16
N GLU A 206 28.40 24.61 13.82
CA GLU A 206 29.33 23.94 14.73
C GLU A 206 29.59 24.77 16.00
N SER A 207 29.77 26.08 15.86
CA SER A 207 29.98 27.01 16.99
C SER A 207 28.75 27.13 17.90
N TYR A 208 27.54 26.94 17.36
CA TYR A 208 26.31 26.96 18.15
C TYR A 208 26.19 25.66 18.97
N THR A 209 26.33 24.51 18.32
CA THR A 209 26.21 23.19 18.99
C THR A 209 27.27 22.99 20.07
N ARG A 210 28.49 23.47 19.85
CA ARG A 210 29.60 23.33 20.82
C ARG A 210 29.64 24.41 21.89
N SER A 211 28.70 25.36 21.90
CA SER A 211 28.70 26.40 22.91
C SER A 211 28.16 25.88 24.25
N ASP A 212 28.88 26.16 25.34
CA ASP A 212 28.50 25.75 26.71
C ASP A 212 27.41 26.64 27.33
N ARG A 213 26.61 27.28 26.50
CA ARG A 213 25.59 28.24 26.92
C ARG A 213 24.34 27.53 27.42
N MET A 214 23.97 27.83 28.67
CA MET A 214 22.81 27.23 29.35
C MET A 214 21.46 27.80 28.90
N ASP A 215 21.45 28.93 28.18
CA ASP A 215 20.25 29.61 27.70
C ASP A 215 19.81 29.15 26.29
N LEU A 216 20.47 28.13 25.74
CA LEU A 216 20.13 27.53 24.44
C LEU A 216 19.08 26.45 24.59
N THR A 217 17.97 26.61 23.88
CA THR A 217 16.85 25.68 23.92
C THR A 217 16.96 24.58 22.87
N TYR A 218 17.65 24.84 21.75
CA TYR A 218 17.74 23.92 20.61
C TYR A 218 19.16 23.38 20.40
N ASN A 219 19.98 23.28 21.45
CA ASN A 219 21.39 22.88 21.38
C ASN A 219 21.64 21.51 20.70
N MET A 220 20.65 20.60 20.71
CA MET A 220 20.72 19.32 20.00
C MET A 220 20.56 19.45 18.47
N PHE A 221 20.09 20.59 17.97
CA PHE A 221 19.88 20.82 16.56
C PHE A 221 21.23 20.96 15.85
N PHE A 222 21.33 20.36 14.67
CA PHE A 222 22.57 20.28 13.89
C PHE A 222 23.78 19.63 14.61
N MET A 223 23.56 18.93 15.73
CA MET A 223 24.64 18.33 16.51
C MET A 223 25.35 17.18 15.78
N ASP A 224 24.55 16.26 15.27
CA ASP A 224 24.99 15.06 14.55
C ASP A 224 24.11 14.87 13.31
N MET A 225 24.48 13.96 12.42
CA MET A 225 23.72 13.68 11.20
C MET A 225 22.23 13.36 11.44
N PRO A 226 21.85 12.49 12.41
CA PRO A 226 20.43 12.20 12.66
C PRO A 226 19.66 13.42 13.17
N ASN A 227 20.25 14.19 14.08
CA ASN A 227 19.63 15.40 14.62
C ASN A 227 19.47 16.46 13.52
N SER A 228 20.48 16.60 12.66
CA SER A 228 20.46 17.53 11.52
C SER A 228 19.37 17.17 10.51
N LEU A 229 19.20 15.88 10.19
CA LEU A 229 18.11 15.42 9.33
C LEU A 229 16.73 15.73 9.92
N VAL A 230 16.57 15.57 11.25
CA VAL A 230 15.34 15.94 11.96
C VAL A 230 15.13 17.46 11.93
N THR A 231 16.16 18.26 12.20
CA THR A 231 16.10 19.72 12.15
C THR A 231 15.68 20.20 10.75
N ILE A 232 16.34 19.70 9.70
CA ILE A 232 16.02 20.02 8.31
C ILE A 232 14.59 19.61 7.95
N PHE A 233 14.10 18.47 8.47
CA PHE A 233 12.70 18.06 8.32
C PHE A 233 11.72 19.01 9.03
N ILE A 234 12.00 19.43 10.27
CA ILE A 234 11.17 20.40 11.01
C ILE A 234 11.11 21.72 10.23
N LEU A 235 12.25 22.22 9.77
CA LEU A 235 12.31 23.42 8.94
C LEU A 235 11.57 23.24 7.61
N PHE A 236 11.64 22.05 6.99
CA PHE A 236 10.89 21.72 5.78
C PHE A 236 9.36 21.80 5.99
N THR A 237 8.89 21.40 7.17
CA THR A 237 7.48 21.58 7.57
C THR A 237 7.10 23.01 7.91
N MET A 238 8.02 23.99 7.75
CA MET A 238 7.84 25.40 8.09
C MET A 238 7.61 25.64 9.58
N ASP A 239 8.07 24.72 10.41
CA ASP A 239 7.86 24.78 11.85
C ASP A 239 9.17 25.18 12.58
N HIS A 240 9.03 25.89 13.70
CA HIS A 240 10.12 26.32 14.59
C HIS A 240 11.30 27.10 13.96
N TRP A 241 11.23 27.48 12.68
CA TRP A 241 12.34 28.10 11.95
C TRP A 241 12.79 29.45 12.54
N TYR A 242 11.85 30.27 12.99
CA TYR A 242 12.15 31.57 13.59
C TYR A 242 12.74 31.44 14.99
N ALA A 243 12.19 30.53 15.81
CA ALA A 243 12.68 30.26 17.16
C ALA A 243 14.11 29.71 17.12
N LEU A 244 14.40 28.79 16.18
CA LEU A 244 15.76 28.29 15.95
C LEU A 244 16.71 29.41 15.52
N LEU A 245 16.30 30.27 14.59
CA LEU A 245 17.13 31.39 14.12
C LEU A 245 17.46 32.37 15.26
N GLN A 246 16.48 32.70 16.10
CA GLN A 246 16.69 33.54 17.28
C GLN A 246 17.66 32.91 18.28
N ASP A 247 17.55 31.59 18.51
CA ASP A 247 18.42 30.86 19.42
C ASP A 247 19.86 30.79 18.89
N LEU A 248 20.03 30.58 17.58
CA LEU A 248 21.33 30.66 16.90
C LEU A 248 22.00 32.03 17.08
N TRP A 249 21.22 33.11 16.99
CA TRP A 249 21.73 34.48 17.09
C TRP A 249 22.10 34.93 18.50
N LYS A 250 21.78 34.14 19.53
CA LYS A 250 22.33 34.36 20.87
C LYS A 250 23.84 34.15 20.86
N VAL A 251 24.34 33.17 20.10
CA VAL A 251 25.76 32.81 20.03
C VAL A 251 26.52 33.84 19.17
N PRO A 252 27.50 34.56 19.75
CA PRO A 252 28.18 35.66 19.06
C PRO A 252 29.08 35.20 17.93
N GLU A 253 29.59 33.96 17.98
CA GLU A 253 30.39 33.35 16.92
C GLU A 253 29.58 33.08 15.65
N ILE A 254 28.24 33.04 15.74
CA ILE A 254 27.36 32.81 14.60
C ILE A 254 27.15 34.08 13.79
N ASN A 255 27.48 34.01 12.50
CA ASN A 255 27.15 35.08 11.58
C ASN A 255 25.64 35.11 11.31
N LYS A 256 24.99 36.21 11.76
CA LYS A 256 23.54 36.39 11.65
C LYS A 256 23.02 36.42 10.20
N VAL A 257 23.83 36.95 9.29
CA VAL A 257 23.47 37.04 7.87
C VAL A 257 23.53 35.67 7.21
N ILE A 258 24.62 34.91 7.43
CA ILE A 258 24.79 33.57 6.84
C ILE A 258 23.74 32.60 7.36
N SER A 259 23.49 32.59 8.68
CA SER A 259 22.45 31.77 9.31
C SER A 259 21.04 32.12 8.79
N GLY A 260 20.73 33.41 8.65
CA GLY A 260 19.48 33.88 8.05
C GLY A 260 19.32 33.42 6.59
N ILE A 261 20.36 33.58 5.77
CA ILE A 261 20.34 33.14 4.36
C ILE A 261 20.16 31.62 4.29
N PHE A 262 20.88 30.85 5.10
CA PHE A 262 20.77 29.39 5.12
C PHE A 262 19.33 28.94 5.39
N ILE A 263 18.72 29.46 6.46
CA ILE A 263 17.34 29.11 6.82
C ILE A 263 16.35 29.60 5.76
N CYS A 264 16.44 30.85 5.31
CA CYS A 264 15.55 31.38 4.27
C CYS A 264 15.67 30.59 2.95
N LEU A 265 16.88 30.22 2.54
CA LEU A 265 17.11 29.46 1.33
C LEU A 265 16.55 28.04 1.45
N TRP A 266 16.71 27.37 2.59
CA TRP A 266 16.07 26.08 2.83
C TRP A 266 14.55 26.18 2.83
N LEU A 267 13.97 27.20 3.46
CA LEU A 267 12.52 27.44 3.47
C LEU A 267 12.00 27.72 2.06
N LEU A 268 12.70 28.54 1.26
CA LEU A 268 12.30 28.80 -0.12
C LEU A 268 12.30 27.52 -0.96
N ILE A 269 13.37 26.73 -0.85
CA ILE A 269 13.49 25.45 -1.56
C ILE A 269 12.41 24.46 -1.07
N GLY A 270 12.22 24.32 0.24
CA GLY A 270 11.23 23.45 0.86
C GLY A 270 9.79 23.83 0.51
N ALA A 271 9.44 25.12 0.63
CA ALA A 271 8.15 25.66 0.22
C ALA A 271 7.88 25.43 -1.25
N PHE A 272 8.85 25.75 -2.11
CA PHE A 272 8.73 25.66 -3.56
C PHE A 272 8.59 24.20 -3.99
N ILE A 273 9.47 23.30 -3.53
CA ILE A 273 9.42 21.88 -3.90
C ILE A 273 8.14 21.23 -3.36
N PHE A 274 7.76 21.46 -2.10
CA PHE A 274 6.57 20.84 -1.52
C PHE A 274 5.28 21.31 -2.22
N ARG A 275 5.14 22.63 -2.45
CA ARG A 275 3.99 23.17 -3.19
C ARG A 275 3.96 22.68 -4.63
N ASN A 276 5.10 22.66 -5.31
CA ASN A 276 5.17 22.20 -6.70
C ASN A 276 4.88 20.70 -6.82
N LEU A 277 5.31 19.89 -5.85
CA LEU A 277 4.98 18.46 -5.78
C LEU A 277 3.46 18.28 -5.63
N PHE A 278 2.83 19.01 -4.70
CA PHE A 278 1.38 18.92 -4.49
C PHE A 278 0.59 19.32 -5.75
N VAL A 279 0.96 20.45 -6.37
CA VAL A 279 0.35 20.91 -7.62
C VAL A 279 0.55 19.88 -8.72
N ALA A 280 1.75 19.31 -8.88
CA ALA A 280 2.01 18.29 -9.87
C ALA A 280 1.16 17.03 -9.63
N ILE A 281 0.93 16.60 -8.38
CA ILE A 281 0.10 15.42 -8.07
C ILE A 281 -1.34 15.70 -8.48
N MET A 282 -1.83 16.88 -8.09
CA MET A 282 -3.17 17.32 -8.41
C MET A 282 -3.35 17.38 -9.93
N VAL A 283 -2.45 18.03 -10.65
CA VAL A 283 -2.47 18.15 -12.11
C VAL A 283 -2.41 16.78 -12.78
N THR A 284 -1.49 15.90 -12.38
CA THR A 284 -1.36 14.56 -12.98
C THR A 284 -2.62 13.73 -12.73
N ASN A 285 -3.22 13.82 -11.54
CA ASN A 285 -4.48 13.13 -11.25
C ASN A 285 -5.64 13.72 -12.07
N PHE A 286 -5.75 15.04 -12.20
CA PHE A 286 -6.76 15.68 -13.04
C PHE A 286 -6.57 15.34 -14.53
N GLN A 287 -5.34 15.28 -15.00
CA GLN A 287 -5.01 14.88 -16.38
C GLN A 287 -5.44 13.44 -16.64
N ASN A 288 -5.16 12.51 -15.72
CA ASN A 288 -5.60 11.12 -15.83
C ASN A 288 -7.13 11.00 -15.81
N ILE A 289 -7.82 11.72 -14.90
CA ILE A 289 -9.30 11.71 -14.85
C ILE A 289 -9.86 12.26 -16.16
N ARG A 290 -9.29 13.35 -16.68
CA ARG A 290 -9.72 13.96 -17.94
C ARG A 290 -9.45 13.04 -19.13
N SER A 291 -8.33 12.33 -19.17
CA SER A 291 -8.02 11.38 -20.24
C SER A 291 -9.02 10.22 -20.23
N ASP A 292 -9.25 9.61 -19.06
CA ASP A 292 -10.19 8.50 -18.90
C ASP A 292 -11.61 8.94 -19.33
N LEU A 293 -12.04 10.14 -18.90
CA LEU A 293 -13.33 10.70 -19.30
C LEU A 293 -13.41 10.98 -20.81
N SER A 294 -12.33 11.50 -21.42
CA SER A 294 -12.31 11.76 -22.86
C SER A 294 -12.36 10.47 -23.69
N GLU A 295 -11.71 9.40 -23.22
CA GLU A 295 -11.80 8.08 -23.85
C GLU A 295 -13.22 7.53 -23.75
N GLU A 296 -13.86 7.63 -22.59
CA GLU A 296 -15.27 7.21 -22.41
C GLU A 296 -16.22 7.99 -23.33
N VAL A 297 -16.08 9.32 -23.43
CA VAL A 297 -16.90 10.15 -24.32
C VAL A 297 -16.73 9.73 -25.79
N SER A 298 -15.49 9.50 -26.24
CA SER A 298 -15.23 9.05 -27.62
C SER A 298 -15.85 7.68 -27.92
N GLN A 299 -15.86 6.77 -26.94
CA GLN A 299 -16.50 5.46 -27.07
C GLN A 299 -18.03 5.61 -27.17
N ILE A 300 -18.63 6.48 -26.37
CA ILE A 300 -20.07 6.78 -26.44
C ILE A 300 -20.43 7.38 -27.80
N GLU A 301 -19.63 8.30 -28.33
CA GLU A 301 -19.87 8.92 -29.64
C GLU A 301 -19.80 7.91 -30.78
N THR A 302 -18.76 7.06 -30.81
CA THR A 302 -18.63 5.99 -31.82
C THR A 302 -19.78 4.98 -31.74
N GLN A 303 -20.22 4.64 -30.52
CA GLN A 303 -21.37 3.77 -30.32
C GLN A 303 -22.67 4.44 -30.82
N THR A 304 -22.87 5.72 -30.52
CA THR A 304 -24.02 6.50 -31.00
C THR A 304 -24.04 6.60 -32.52
N GLN A 305 -22.89 6.83 -33.16
CA GLN A 305 -22.78 6.84 -34.62
C GLN A 305 -23.08 5.46 -35.23
N ALA A 306 -22.55 4.39 -34.64
CA ALA A 306 -22.83 3.02 -35.08
C ALA A 306 -24.33 2.67 -34.95
N ASP A 307 -24.99 3.12 -33.88
CA ASP A 307 -26.42 2.90 -33.67
C ASP A 307 -27.26 3.72 -34.66
N LYS A 308 -26.89 4.97 -34.97
CA LYS A 308 -27.51 5.75 -36.07
C LYS A 308 -27.38 5.04 -37.42
N PHE A 309 -26.19 4.55 -37.75
CA PHE A 309 -25.95 3.83 -38.99
C PHE A 309 -26.77 2.53 -39.09
N LYS A 310 -26.92 1.80 -37.97
CA LYS A 310 -27.81 0.63 -37.90
C LYS A 310 -29.27 1.01 -38.12
N MET A 311 -29.74 2.12 -37.54
CA MET A 311 -31.11 2.62 -37.74
C MET A 311 -31.37 2.95 -39.20
N GLU A 312 -30.45 3.65 -39.87
CA GLU A 312 -30.56 3.94 -41.32
C GLU A 312 -30.62 2.66 -42.18
N ILE A 313 -29.81 1.65 -41.85
CA ILE A 313 -29.87 0.36 -42.56
C ILE A 313 -31.21 -0.36 -42.31
N MET A 314 -31.71 -0.35 -41.07
CA MET A 314 -33.01 -0.95 -40.75
C MET A 314 -34.14 -0.24 -41.49
N GLU A 315 -34.14 1.09 -41.56
CA GLU A 315 -35.13 1.88 -42.30
C GLU A 315 -35.08 1.60 -43.82
N LYS A 316 -33.88 1.51 -44.40
CA LYS A 316 -33.71 1.10 -45.80
C LYS A 316 -34.20 -0.31 -46.07
N ARG A 317 -33.97 -1.27 -45.16
CA ARG A 317 -34.50 -2.63 -45.29
C ARG A 317 -36.02 -2.66 -45.18
N PHE A 318 -36.58 -1.90 -44.23
CA PHE A 318 -38.03 -1.85 -44.02
C PHE A 318 -38.77 -1.27 -45.23
N SER A 319 -38.27 -0.16 -45.79
CA SER A 319 -38.81 0.44 -47.02
C SER A 319 -38.69 -0.48 -48.25
N GLN A 320 -37.61 -1.25 -48.38
CA GLN A 320 -37.48 -2.26 -49.45
C GLN A 320 -38.49 -3.41 -49.30
N ILE A 321 -38.71 -3.89 -48.07
CA ILE A 321 -39.71 -4.94 -47.81
C ILE A 321 -41.12 -4.42 -48.13
N GLN A 322 -41.42 -3.17 -47.76
CA GLN A 322 -42.73 -2.58 -48.02
C GLN A 322 -43.01 -2.38 -49.51
N THR A 323 -42.01 -1.92 -50.27
CA THR A 323 -42.12 -1.81 -51.74
C THR A 323 -42.19 -3.16 -52.46
N ALA A 324 -41.63 -4.22 -51.90
CA ALA A 324 -41.79 -5.58 -52.43
C ALA A 324 -43.21 -6.12 -52.17
N MET A 325 -43.77 -5.93 -50.96
CA MET A 325 -45.14 -6.32 -50.64
C MET A 325 -46.18 -5.59 -51.51
N ASP A 326 -46.01 -4.30 -51.77
CA ASP A 326 -46.92 -3.55 -52.64
C ASP A 326 -46.91 -4.06 -54.09
N LYS A 327 -45.78 -4.57 -54.58
CA LYS A 327 -45.66 -5.15 -55.93
C LYS A 327 -46.30 -6.52 -56.07
N ASP A 328 -46.37 -7.31 -55.01
CA ASP A 328 -47.01 -8.64 -55.03
C ASP A 328 -48.55 -8.57 -54.90
N ILE A 329 -49.10 -7.40 -54.57
CA ILE A 329 -50.54 -7.15 -54.39
C ILE A 329 -51.18 -6.50 -55.65
N THR A 330 -50.38 -6.08 -56.63
CA THR A 330 -50.83 -5.55 -57.94
C THR A 330 -50.54 -6.54 -59.05
#